data_AF-A0A8J5CH61-F1
#
_entry.id   AF-A0A8J5CH61-F1
#
_cell.length_a   1.000
_cell.length_b   1.000
_cell.length_c   1.000
_cell.angle_alpha   90.00
_cell.angle_beta   90.00
_cell.angle_gamma   90.00
#
_symmetry.space_group_name_H-M   'P 1'
#
loop_
_entity.id
_entity.type
_entity.pdbx_description
1 polymer ?
#
loop_
_entity_poly.entity_id
_entity_poly.type
_entity_poly.pdbx_seq_one_letter_code
_entity_poly.pdbx_strand_id
1 'polypeptide(L)'
;MGSSLTPLGPNTSWLSPSGKFAFGFRPLPSDTSKFLLAVWFEKIADRTIVWYVNGDDPVQDGAKVELTSDGRFSLEDHSGSEVWSAGVSNASHAAMLNTGNFVLVDAEGQPRWQSFQIPADTVLPKNVDVQNEDDSVLVFWANDDCFRYGRLDMLVEGDEQAMRDMKKVERFVRVSLWCIQEDPSLRPTMQKVTQMLDGASPVPVPPDPSSYISSL
;
A
#
# COMPACT_ATOMS: atom_id res chain seq x y z
N MET A 1 -2.49 -19.40 -14.39
CA MET A 1 -1.17 -19.41 -15.09
C MET A 1 -1.35 -19.03 -16.54
N GLY A 2 -0.40 -18.29 -17.12
CA GLY A 2 -0.47 -17.85 -18.53
C GLY A 2 -1.35 -16.63 -18.78
N SER A 3 -1.71 -15.90 -17.71
CA SER A 3 -2.39 -14.60 -17.82
C SER A 3 -1.33 -13.51 -17.82
N SER A 4 -1.43 -12.58 -18.77
CA SER A 4 -0.51 -11.47 -18.91
C SER A 4 -1.26 -10.14 -19.00
N LEU A 5 -0.60 -9.07 -18.56
CA LEU A 5 -1.04 -7.70 -18.81
C LEU A 5 -0.06 -7.05 -19.78
N THR A 6 -0.56 -6.06 -20.53
CA THR A 6 0.23 -5.20 -21.41
C THR A 6 -0.11 -3.73 -21.14
N PRO A 7 0.81 -2.77 -21.37
CA PRO A 7 0.56 -1.35 -21.13
C PRO A 7 -0.66 -0.78 -21.86
N LEU A 8 -0.89 -1.27 -23.08
CA LEU A 8 -2.02 -0.90 -23.92
C LEU A 8 -2.87 -2.13 -24.25
N GLY A 9 -4.15 -1.90 -24.55
CA GLY A 9 -5.10 -2.94 -24.94
C GLY A 9 -6.21 -3.18 -23.91
N PRO A 10 -6.94 -4.31 -24.01
CA PRO A 10 -8.08 -4.60 -23.14
C PRO A 10 -7.68 -5.05 -21.73
N ASN A 11 -6.47 -5.59 -21.57
CA ASN A 11 -6.01 -6.21 -20.33
C ASN A 11 -4.79 -5.44 -19.77
N THR A 12 -5.04 -4.23 -19.26
CA THR A 12 -3.99 -3.38 -18.68
C THR A 12 -3.86 -3.54 -17.17
N SER A 13 -4.91 -4.07 -16.51
CA SER A 13 -4.94 -4.25 -15.06
C SER A 13 -5.76 -5.44 -14.59
N TRP A 14 -5.45 -5.90 -13.38
CA TRP A 14 -6.25 -6.80 -12.57
C TRP A 14 -6.84 -6.03 -11.39
N LEU A 15 -8.16 -6.10 -11.24
CA LEU A 15 -8.88 -5.44 -10.16
C LEU A 15 -8.95 -6.32 -8.91
N SER A 16 -8.98 -5.68 -7.74
CA SER A 16 -9.40 -6.35 -6.51
C SER A 16 -10.88 -6.78 -6.61
N PRO A 17 -11.34 -7.80 -5.88
CA PRO A 17 -12.76 -8.18 -5.85
C PRO A 17 -13.72 -7.02 -5.53
N SER A 18 -13.30 -6.07 -4.68
CA SER A 18 -14.05 -4.85 -4.34
C SER A 18 -14.01 -3.76 -5.43
N GLY A 19 -13.12 -3.90 -6.40
CA GLY A 19 -12.78 -2.90 -7.42
C GLY A 19 -12.20 -1.61 -6.84
N LYS A 20 -11.76 -1.58 -5.57
CA LYS A 20 -11.16 -0.40 -4.94
C LYS A 20 -9.69 -0.23 -5.34
N PHE A 21 -9.01 -1.33 -5.57
CA PHE A 21 -7.60 -1.34 -5.97
C PHE A 21 -7.42 -2.06 -7.30
N ALA A 22 -6.32 -1.74 -7.96
CA ALA A 22 -5.92 -2.41 -9.18
C ALA A 22 -4.40 -2.54 -9.22
N PHE A 23 -3.95 -3.63 -9.84
CA PHE A 23 -2.56 -3.89 -10.19
C PHE A 23 -2.42 -3.92 -11.70
N GLY A 24 -1.38 -3.29 -12.27
CA GLY A 24 -1.15 -3.32 -13.71
C GLY A 24 -0.32 -2.13 -14.20
N PHE A 25 -0.52 -1.75 -15.46
CA PHE A 25 0.25 -0.68 -16.08
C PHE A 25 -0.40 0.69 -15.91
N ARG A 26 0.43 1.68 -15.58
CA ARG A 26 0.05 3.06 -15.34
C ARG A 26 0.93 4.05 -16.10
N PRO A 27 0.37 4.92 -16.96
CA PRO A 27 1.17 5.92 -17.63
C PRO A 27 1.74 6.95 -16.65
N LEU A 28 2.95 7.43 -16.89
CA LEU A 28 3.53 8.51 -16.12
C LEU A 28 2.84 9.84 -16.45
N PRO A 29 2.55 10.70 -15.45
CA PRO A 29 1.96 12.02 -15.70
C PRO A 29 2.84 12.92 -16.56
N SER A 30 4.17 12.76 -16.47
CA SER A 30 5.16 13.53 -17.24
C SER A 30 5.33 13.05 -18.67
N ASP A 31 5.04 11.77 -18.95
CA ASP A 31 5.23 11.14 -20.26
C ASP A 31 4.28 9.94 -20.40
N THR A 32 3.20 10.11 -21.15
CA THR A 32 2.17 9.10 -21.34
C THR A 32 2.58 7.94 -22.25
N SER A 33 3.78 7.99 -22.84
CA SER A 33 4.38 6.86 -23.58
C SER A 33 5.14 5.89 -22.67
N LYS A 34 5.32 6.24 -21.40
CA LYS A 34 6.04 5.45 -20.40
C LYS A 34 5.11 4.97 -19.29
N PHE A 35 5.33 3.75 -18.84
CA PHE A 35 4.43 3.04 -17.93
C PHE A 35 5.18 2.45 -16.74
N LEU A 36 4.54 2.58 -15.58
CA LEU A 36 4.89 1.86 -14.37
C LEU A 36 4.01 0.62 -14.24
N LEU A 37 4.61 -0.48 -13.81
CA LEU A 37 3.91 -1.60 -13.22
C LEU A 37 3.66 -1.27 -11.74
N ALA A 38 2.39 -1.10 -11.39
CA ALA A 38 2.00 -0.42 -10.16
C ALA A 38 0.72 -0.99 -9.53
N VAL A 39 0.51 -0.63 -8.27
CA VAL A 39 -0.77 -0.72 -7.56
C VAL A 39 -1.33 0.69 -7.34
N TRP A 40 -2.62 0.87 -7.53
CA TRP A 40 -3.29 2.16 -7.31
C TRP A 40 -4.73 2.01 -6.78
N PHE A 41 -5.28 3.12 -6.28
CA PHE A 41 -6.70 3.25 -5.96
C PHE A 41 -7.52 3.47 -7.24
N GLU A 42 -8.38 2.54 -7.61
CA GLU A 42 -9.11 2.58 -8.89
C GLU A 42 -10.28 3.59 -8.87
N LYS A 43 -10.93 3.77 -7.72
CA LYS A 43 -12.19 4.52 -7.60
C LYS A 43 -12.03 6.03 -7.33
N ILE A 44 -10.81 6.55 -7.25
CA ILE A 44 -10.56 7.99 -7.02
C ILE A 44 -10.11 8.66 -8.33
N ALA A 45 -10.43 9.94 -8.52
CA ALA A 45 -10.21 10.64 -9.79
C ALA A 45 -8.73 10.61 -10.24
N ASP A 46 -7.81 10.88 -9.33
CA ASP A 46 -6.37 10.92 -9.62
C ASP A 46 -5.75 9.51 -9.72
N ARG A 47 -6.53 8.49 -9.36
CA ARG A 47 -6.15 7.08 -9.27
C ARG A 47 -4.73 6.88 -8.76
N THR A 48 -4.48 7.39 -7.56
CA THR A 48 -3.17 7.51 -6.91
C THR A 48 -2.45 6.16 -6.81
N ILE A 49 -1.20 6.13 -7.27
CA ILE A 49 -0.28 4.99 -7.15
C ILE A 49 0.17 4.88 -5.69
N VAL A 50 0.11 3.67 -5.13
CA VAL A 50 0.54 3.35 -3.76
C VAL A 50 1.75 2.44 -3.73
N TRP A 51 2.12 1.81 -4.85
CA TRP A 51 3.32 0.98 -4.99
C TRP A 51 3.67 0.79 -6.46
N TYR A 52 4.96 0.63 -6.79
CA TYR A 52 5.46 0.34 -8.14
C TYR A 52 6.85 -0.32 -8.07
N VAL A 53 7.31 -0.92 -9.18
CA VAL A 53 8.62 -1.63 -9.23
C VAL A 53 9.65 -1.04 -10.19
N ASN A 54 9.22 -0.42 -11.28
CA ASN A 54 10.08 0.03 -12.37
C ASN A 54 10.13 1.56 -12.45
N GLY A 55 10.31 2.24 -11.31
CA GLY A 55 10.33 3.70 -11.23
C GLY A 55 11.51 4.34 -11.96
N ASP A 56 12.70 3.74 -11.82
CA ASP A 56 13.92 4.22 -12.47
C ASP A 56 13.99 3.86 -13.96
N ASP A 57 13.34 2.75 -14.35
CA ASP A 57 13.28 2.27 -15.73
C ASP A 57 11.84 1.97 -16.19
N PRO A 58 11.03 3.04 -16.45
CA PRO A 58 9.67 2.88 -16.93
C PRO A 58 9.63 2.23 -18.31
N VAL A 59 8.71 1.27 -18.49
CA VAL A 59 8.57 0.55 -19.76
C VAL A 59 7.70 1.29 -20.77
N GLN A 60 7.81 0.93 -22.04
CA GLN A 60 6.99 1.49 -23.13
C GLN A 60 5.97 0.46 -23.62
N ASP A 61 5.17 0.85 -24.63
CA ASP A 61 4.31 -0.09 -25.35
C ASP A 61 5.09 -1.31 -25.88
N GLY A 62 4.42 -2.46 -25.92
CA GLY A 62 5.02 -3.75 -26.24
C GLY A 62 5.59 -4.50 -25.03
N ALA A 63 5.72 -3.86 -23.86
CA ALA A 63 6.06 -4.55 -22.62
C ALA A 63 4.94 -5.50 -22.16
N LYS A 64 5.29 -6.49 -21.34
CA LYS A 64 4.35 -7.48 -20.81
C LYS A 64 4.75 -7.92 -19.41
N VAL A 65 3.78 -8.06 -18.51
CA VAL A 65 3.97 -8.76 -17.24
C VAL A 65 3.17 -10.04 -17.25
N GLU A 66 3.76 -11.15 -16.81
CA GLU A 66 3.13 -12.47 -16.86
C GLU A 66 3.50 -13.34 -15.65
N LEU A 67 2.54 -14.15 -15.19
CA LEU A 67 2.82 -15.34 -14.38
C LEU A 67 3.03 -16.55 -15.29
N THR A 68 4.29 -16.89 -15.51
CA THR A 68 4.74 -17.95 -16.42
C THR A 68 4.38 -19.34 -15.90
N SER A 69 4.47 -20.34 -16.77
CA SER A 69 4.13 -21.74 -16.42
C SER A 69 5.09 -22.39 -15.42
N ASP A 70 6.33 -21.89 -15.29
CA ASP A 70 7.28 -22.26 -14.22
C ASP A 70 7.02 -21.52 -12.90
N GLY A 71 5.94 -20.74 -12.83
CA GLY A 71 5.51 -20.04 -11.62
C GLY A 71 6.39 -18.84 -11.27
N ARG A 72 6.98 -18.19 -12.29
CA ARG A 72 7.72 -16.94 -12.16
C ARG A 72 6.83 -15.78 -12.57
N PHE A 73 6.99 -14.66 -11.89
CA PHE A 73 6.30 -13.43 -12.24
C PHE A 73 7.33 -12.39 -12.68
N SER A 74 7.35 -12.10 -13.98
CA SER A 74 8.33 -11.19 -14.59
C SER A 74 7.67 -10.14 -15.46
N LEU A 75 8.28 -8.96 -15.47
CA LEU A 75 8.02 -7.86 -16.38
C LEU A 75 9.12 -7.87 -17.44
N GLU A 76 8.70 -7.98 -18.70
CA GLU A 76 9.55 -7.93 -19.88
C GLU A 76 9.25 -6.65 -20.67
N ASP A 77 10.28 -6.08 -21.29
CA ASP A 77 10.13 -4.96 -22.22
C ASP A 77 9.66 -5.43 -23.61
N HIS A 78 9.54 -4.48 -24.55
CA HIS A 78 9.15 -4.76 -25.93
C HIS A 78 10.14 -5.64 -26.72
N SER A 79 11.37 -5.79 -26.23
CA SER A 79 12.39 -6.67 -26.81
C SER A 79 12.37 -8.09 -26.24
N GLY A 80 11.56 -8.32 -25.19
CA GLY A 80 11.54 -9.56 -24.42
C GLY A 80 12.64 -9.65 -23.36
N SER A 81 13.30 -8.53 -23.04
CA SER A 81 14.30 -8.48 -21.97
C SER A 81 13.62 -8.31 -20.61
N GLU A 82 14.03 -9.09 -19.61
CA GLU A 82 13.49 -8.97 -18.24
C GLU A 82 13.92 -7.64 -17.61
N VAL A 83 12.95 -6.79 -17.28
CA VAL A 83 13.14 -5.51 -16.58
C VAL A 83 13.05 -5.71 -15.07
N TRP A 84 12.14 -6.58 -14.63
CA TRP A 84 11.93 -6.88 -13.22
C TRP A 84 11.32 -8.27 -13.04
N SER A 85 11.63 -8.94 -11.94
CA SER A 85 10.92 -10.16 -11.52
C SER A 85 10.71 -10.21 -10.01
N ALA A 86 9.67 -10.93 -9.59
CA ALA A 86 9.34 -11.13 -8.18
C ALA A 86 10.36 -12.01 -7.43
N GLY A 87 11.35 -12.58 -8.12
CA GLY A 87 12.40 -13.42 -7.52
C GLY A 87 11.88 -14.72 -6.91
N VAL A 88 10.66 -15.15 -7.27
CA VAL A 88 10.06 -16.40 -6.80
C VAL A 88 9.84 -17.37 -7.95
N SER A 89 9.92 -18.65 -7.62
CA SER A 89 9.50 -19.77 -8.45
C SER A 89 8.36 -20.52 -7.76
N ASN A 90 7.61 -21.32 -8.53
CA ASN A 90 6.48 -22.12 -8.06
C ASN A 90 5.26 -21.32 -7.55
N ALA A 91 5.08 -20.06 -7.96
CA ALA A 91 3.80 -19.40 -7.74
C ALA A 91 2.74 -20.04 -8.65
N SER A 92 1.60 -20.41 -8.09
CA SER A 92 0.47 -21.04 -8.80
C SER A 92 -0.51 -20.00 -9.33
N HIS A 93 -0.80 -18.98 -8.52
CA HIS A 93 -1.78 -17.94 -8.81
C HIS A 93 -1.26 -16.58 -8.33
N ALA A 94 -1.75 -15.53 -9.00
CA ALA A 94 -1.56 -14.15 -8.61
C ALA A 94 -2.93 -13.53 -8.31
N ALA A 95 -3.02 -12.70 -7.29
CA ALA A 95 -4.28 -12.07 -6.91
C ALA A 95 -4.09 -10.64 -6.39
N MET A 96 -5.02 -9.77 -6.77
CA MET A 96 -5.14 -8.45 -6.19
C MET A 96 -6.11 -8.48 -5.02
N LEU A 97 -5.64 -8.28 -3.80
CA LEU A 97 -6.47 -8.36 -2.59
C LEU A 97 -7.23 -7.05 -2.35
N ASN A 98 -8.33 -7.14 -1.59
CA ASN A 98 -9.12 -5.97 -1.20
C ASN A 98 -8.38 -5.02 -0.25
N THR A 99 -7.30 -5.49 0.36
CA THR A 99 -6.38 -4.71 1.21
C THR A 99 -5.43 -3.83 0.38
N GLY A 100 -5.41 -4.00 -0.95
CA GLY A 100 -4.45 -3.34 -1.84
C GLY A 100 -3.15 -4.13 -2.02
N ASN A 101 -2.98 -5.26 -1.34
CA ASN A 101 -1.80 -6.10 -1.50
C ASN A 101 -1.94 -6.99 -2.74
N PHE A 102 -0.97 -6.96 -3.64
CA PHE A 102 -0.86 -7.89 -4.76
C PHE A 102 0.02 -9.06 -4.34
N VAL A 103 -0.50 -10.29 -4.44
CA VAL A 103 0.17 -11.48 -3.90
C VAL A 103 0.36 -12.56 -4.96
N LEU A 104 1.48 -13.27 -4.84
CA LEU A 104 1.75 -14.53 -5.54
C LEU A 104 1.66 -15.65 -4.51
N VAL A 105 0.84 -16.66 -4.78
CA VAL A 105 0.61 -17.80 -3.87
C VAL A 105 0.98 -19.11 -4.54
N ASP A 106 1.45 -20.10 -3.80
CA ASP A 106 1.68 -21.47 -4.30
C ASP A 106 0.38 -22.29 -4.38
N ALA A 107 0.48 -23.56 -4.76
CA ALA A 107 -0.70 -24.42 -4.98
C ALA A 107 -1.46 -24.72 -3.68
N GLU A 108 -0.76 -24.60 -2.56
CA GLU A 108 -1.27 -24.78 -1.19
C GLU A 108 -1.87 -23.47 -0.63
N GLY A 109 -1.85 -22.39 -1.42
CA GLY A 109 -2.38 -21.08 -1.04
C GLY A 109 -1.47 -20.28 -0.11
N GLN A 110 -0.21 -20.68 0.06
CA GLN A 110 0.75 -19.94 0.88
C GLN A 110 1.35 -18.77 0.09
N PRO A 111 1.49 -17.58 0.70
CA PRO A 111 2.08 -16.43 0.02
C PRO A 111 3.58 -16.65 -0.22
N ARG A 112 3.98 -16.58 -1.49
CA ARG A 112 5.36 -16.68 -1.96
C ARG A 112 6.01 -15.31 -2.10
N TRP A 113 5.23 -14.33 -2.56
CA TRP A 113 5.66 -12.95 -2.75
C TRP A 113 4.48 -12.01 -2.58
N GLN A 114 4.74 -10.78 -2.14
CA GLN A 114 3.72 -9.77 -1.91
C GLN A 114 4.26 -8.40 -2.30
N SER A 115 3.43 -7.54 -2.90
CA SER A 115 3.83 -6.16 -3.23
C SER A 115 4.13 -5.38 -1.96
N PHE A 116 3.34 -5.59 -0.92
CA PHE A 116 3.57 -5.03 0.40
C PHE A 116 4.42 -5.98 1.25
N GLN A 117 5.60 -6.35 0.76
CA GLN A 117 6.64 -7.00 1.56
C GLN A 117 7.21 -5.98 2.56
N ILE A 118 6.48 -5.76 3.65
CA ILE A 118 6.82 -5.23 4.97
C ILE A 118 8.12 -4.41 5.12
N PRO A 119 8.10 -3.24 5.81
CA PRO A 119 7.34 -2.02 5.61
C PRO A 119 8.35 -0.86 5.48
N ALA A 120 9.04 -0.74 4.34
CA ALA A 120 9.99 0.37 4.13
C ALA A 120 9.32 1.58 3.45
N ASP A 121 8.31 1.36 2.62
CA ASP A 121 7.61 2.44 1.90
C ASP A 121 6.15 2.66 2.37
N THR A 122 5.69 1.89 3.36
CA THR A 122 4.42 2.10 4.04
C THR A 122 4.55 1.48 5.43
N VAL A 123 4.45 2.30 6.49
CA VAL A 123 4.45 1.82 7.87
C VAL A 123 3.22 0.92 8.09
N LEU A 124 3.42 -0.39 8.08
CA LEU A 124 2.47 -1.39 8.57
C LEU A 124 3.16 -2.16 9.70
N PRO A 125 2.57 -2.23 10.91
CA PRO A 125 3.11 -3.03 12.00
C PRO A 125 3.09 -4.52 11.64
N LYS A 126 4.23 -5.19 11.83
CA LYS A 126 4.34 -6.64 11.71
C LYS A 126 4.07 -7.27 13.08
N ASN A 127 3.25 -8.33 13.08
CA ASN A 127 3.01 -9.29 14.17
C ASN A 127 1.84 -8.98 15.12
N VAL A 128 0.62 -9.24 14.65
CA VAL A 128 -0.34 -9.98 15.49
C VAL A 128 -0.84 -11.13 14.63
N ASP A 129 -0.66 -12.35 15.12
CA ASP A 129 -1.27 -13.55 14.56
C ASP A 129 -2.78 -13.42 14.72
N VAL A 130 -3.45 -12.87 13.70
CA VAL A 130 -4.90 -12.72 13.68
C VAL A 130 -5.40 -13.35 12.40
N GLN A 131 -5.80 -14.61 12.52
CA GLN A 131 -6.83 -15.17 11.68
C GLN A 131 -8.12 -14.34 11.90
N ASN A 132 -8.30 -13.19 11.24
CA ASN A 132 -9.58 -12.54 11.02
C ASN A 132 -9.43 -11.41 10.00
N GLU A 133 -10.39 -11.35 9.08
CA GLU A 133 -10.61 -10.26 8.13
C GLU A 133 -10.98 -8.98 8.88
N ASP A 134 -10.05 -8.04 9.04
CA ASP A 134 -10.37 -6.60 9.05
C ASP A 134 -9.10 -5.74 9.17
N ASP A 135 -8.75 -5.02 8.09
CA ASP A 135 -7.81 -3.89 8.16
C ASP A 135 -8.36 -2.75 9.08
N SER A 136 -9.64 -2.81 9.42
CA SER A 136 -10.33 -2.00 10.44
C SER A 136 -9.71 -2.17 11.83
N VAL A 137 -9.07 -3.32 12.12
CA VAL A 137 -8.47 -3.62 13.42
C VAL A 137 -7.20 -2.81 13.67
N LEU A 138 -6.39 -2.49 12.65
CA LEU A 138 -5.10 -1.81 12.85
C LEU A 138 -5.25 -0.31 13.13
N VAL A 139 -6.15 0.37 12.43
CA VAL A 139 -6.47 1.78 12.74
C VAL A 139 -7.19 1.88 14.09
N PHE A 140 -8.08 0.92 14.39
CA PHE A 140 -8.75 0.84 15.67
C PHE A 140 -7.77 0.55 16.82
N TRP A 141 -6.83 -0.39 16.66
CA TRP A 141 -5.79 -0.71 17.65
C TRP A 141 -4.78 0.43 17.85
N ALA A 142 -4.32 1.06 16.77
CA ALA A 142 -3.42 2.21 16.87
C ALA A 142 -4.11 3.43 17.53
N ASN A 143 -5.40 3.63 17.26
CA ASN A 143 -6.19 4.71 17.85
C ASN A 143 -6.61 4.41 19.29
N ASP A 144 -7.18 3.23 19.56
CA ASP A 144 -7.77 2.87 20.85
C ASP A 144 -6.68 2.38 21.81
N ASP A 145 -6.07 1.21 21.54
CA ASP A 145 -5.03 0.62 22.41
C ASP A 145 -3.77 1.48 22.52
N CYS A 146 -3.23 1.98 21.41
CA CYS A 146 -1.94 2.69 21.44
C CYS A 146 -2.09 4.17 21.82
N PHE A 147 -3.03 4.90 21.20
CA PHE A 147 -3.16 6.35 21.41
C PHE A 147 -4.05 6.70 22.63
N ARG A 148 -5.23 6.09 22.80
CA ARG A 148 -6.12 6.44 23.94
C ARG A 148 -5.66 5.86 25.26
N TYR A 149 -5.21 4.59 25.27
CA TYR A 149 -4.69 3.96 26.49
C TYR A 149 -3.21 4.28 26.75
N GLY A 150 -2.59 5.14 25.92
CA GLY A 150 -1.24 5.67 26.14
C GLY A 150 -0.13 4.64 25.93
N ARG A 151 -0.39 3.57 25.16
CA ARG A 151 0.53 2.46 24.87
C ARG A 151 1.28 2.66 23.54
N LEU A 152 1.76 3.87 23.29
CA LEU A 152 2.51 4.18 22.07
C LEU A 152 3.84 3.41 21.97
N ASP A 153 4.34 2.88 23.09
CA ASP A 153 5.50 1.98 23.16
C ASP A 153 5.31 0.74 22.26
N MET A 154 4.08 0.25 22.14
CA MET A 154 3.76 -0.92 21.31
C MET A 154 3.91 -0.66 19.82
N LEU A 155 3.87 0.61 19.38
CA LEU A 155 4.05 0.98 17.97
C LEU A 155 5.52 1.01 17.53
N VAL A 156 6.44 1.11 18.49
CA VAL A 156 7.88 1.32 18.26
C VAL A 156 8.72 0.21 18.86
N GLU A 157 8.10 -0.95 19.10
CA GLU A 157 8.75 -2.09 19.75
C GLU A 157 10.04 -2.49 19.00
N GLY A 158 11.17 -2.40 19.70
CA GLY A 158 12.50 -2.71 19.15
C GLY A 158 13.22 -1.53 18.46
N ASP A 159 12.57 -0.38 18.25
CA ASP A 159 13.22 0.83 17.74
C ASP A 159 13.73 1.70 18.89
N GLU A 160 15.00 1.50 19.27
CA GLU A 160 15.64 2.27 20.34
C GLU A 160 15.67 3.78 20.08
N GLN A 161 15.71 4.20 18.81
CA GLN A 161 15.77 5.62 18.45
C GLN A 161 14.39 6.28 18.61
N ALA A 162 13.33 5.58 18.22
CA ALA A 162 11.95 6.02 18.41
C ALA A 162 11.56 6.01 19.90
N MET A 163 11.97 4.98 20.66
CA MET A 163 11.73 4.90 22.10
C MET A 163 12.39 6.05 22.90
N ARG A 164 13.50 6.61 22.40
CA ARG A 164 14.16 7.78 23.02
C ARG A 164 13.37 9.08 22.84
N ASP A 165 12.50 9.17 21.84
CA ASP A 165 11.70 10.37 21.54
C ASP A 165 10.21 10.03 21.36
N MET A 166 9.60 9.52 22.43
CA MET A 166 8.18 9.19 22.46
C MET A 166 7.27 10.40 22.20
N LYS A 167 7.75 11.63 22.44
CA LYS A 167 7.00 12.86 22.10
C LYS A 167 6.88 13.03 20.59
N LYS A 168 7.96 12.73 19.86
CA LYS A 168 7.94 12.70 18.40
C LYS A 168 7.06 11.56 17.89
N VAL A 169 7.11 10.38 18.51
CA VAL A 169 6.22 9.25 18.17
C VAL A 169 4.75 9.64 18.34
N GLU A 170 4.36 10.19 19.49
CA GLU A 170 3.00 10.67 19.74
C GLU A 170 2.56 11.69 18.69
N ARG A 171 3.42 12.65 18.36
CA ARG A 171 3.14 13.65 17.32
C ARG A 171 2.88 12.99 15.97
N PHE A 172 3.72 12.05 15.56
CA PHE A 172 3.58 11.35 14.29
C PHE A 172 2.25 10.59 14.24
N VAL A 173 1.92 9.85 15.29
CA VAL A 173 0.65 9.12 15.40
C VAL A 173 -0.55 10.07 15.30
N ARG A 174 -0.52 11.20 15.99
CA ARG A 174 -1.60 12.20 15.93
C ARG A 174 -1.77 12.81 14.55
N VAL A 175 -0.67 13.11 13.86
CA VAL A 175 -0.72 13.60 12.47
C VAL A 175 -1.30 12.53 11.55
N SER A 176 -0.88 11.27 11.71
CA SER A 176 -1.44 10.14 10.96
C SER A 176 -2.95 10.00 11.16
N LEU A 177 -3.43 10.08 12.42
CA LEU A 177 -4.86 10.05 12.76
C LEU A 177 -5.67 11.19 12.12
N TRP A 178 -5.07 12.37 11.94
CA TRP A 178 -5.68 13.48 11.21
C TRP A 178 -5.71 13.25 9.69
N CYS A 179 -4.70 12.62 9.12
CA CYS A 179 -4.62 12.33 7.69
C CYS A 179 -5.61 11.25 7.24
N ILE A 180 -5.96 10.31 8.13
CA ILE A 180 -6.87 9.19 7.83
C ILE A 180 -8.33 9.45 8.20
N GLN A 181 -8.69 10.68 8.59
CA GLN A 181 -10.07 11.04 8.92
C GLN A 181 -11.05 10.64 7.81
N GLU A 182 -12.21 10.08 8.17
CA GLU A 182 -13.21 9.65 7.18
C GLU A 182 -13.69 10.84 6.34
N ASP A 183 -14.04 11.95 6.99
CA ASP A 183 -14.39 13.21 6.33
C ASP A 183 -13.14 13.88 5.73
N PRO A 184 -13.04 13.98 4.39
CA PRO A 184 -11.89 14.61 3.73
C PRO A 184 -11.73 16.09 4.07
N SER A 185 -12.80 16.79 4.47
CA SER A 185 -12.75 18.22 4.81
C SER A 185 -12.03 18.49 6.14
N LEU A 186 -11.94 17.47 6.99
CA LEU A 186 -11.22 17.52 8.26
C LEU A 186 -9.73 17.20 8.09
N ARG A 187 -9.33 16.64 6.93
CA ARG A 187 -7.94 16.27 6.68
C ARG A 187 -7.09 17.54 6.46
N PRO A 188 -5.95 17.67 7.15
CA PRO A 188 -5.05 18.79 6.96
C PRO A 188 -4.41 18.75 5.55
N THR A 189 -4.07 19.93 5.03
CA THR A 189 -3.28 20.03 3.80
C THR A 189 -1.86 19.52 4.03
N MET A 190 -1.16 19.08 2.98
CA MET A 190 0.24 18.63 3.10
C MET A 190 1.17 19.71 3.70
N GLN A 191 0.91 20.99 3.43
CA GLN A 191 1.64 22.10 4.06
C GLN A 191 1.40 22.14 5.58
N LYS A 192 0.17 21.86 6.03
CA LYS A 192 -0.15 21.82 7.46
C LYS A 192 0.41 20.57 8.13
N VAL A 193 0.38 19.42 7.43
CA VAL A 193 0.98 18.15 7.87
C VAL A 193 2.48 18.30 8.12
N THR A 194 3.23 18.89 7.18
CA THR A 194 4.67 19.14 7.33
C THR A 194 4.97 20.06 8.52
N GLN A 195 4.23 21.17 8.65
CA GLN A 195 4.35 22.06 9.82
C GLN A 195 4.06 21.34 11.15
N MET A 196 3.08 20.43 11.16
CA MET A 196 2.74 19.64 12.33
C MET A 196 3.84 18.64 12.70
N LEU A 197 4.43 17.94 11.71
CA LEU A 197 5.51 16.98 11.91
C LEU A 197 6.79 17.67 12.42
N ASP A 198 7.17 18.79 11.79
CA ASP A 198 8.36 19.58 12.14
C ASP A 198 8.19 20.30 13.50
N GLY A 199 6.96 20.38 14.02
CA GLY A 199 6.65 21.04 15.28
C GLY A 199 6.49 22.55 15.18
N ALA A 200 6.46 23.10 13.98
CA ALA A 200 6.13 24.49 13.71
C ALA A 200 4.65 24.81 13.99
N SER A 201 3.78 23.79 13.97
CA SER A 201 2.36 23.92 14.33
C SER A 201 1.99 22.93 15.44
N PRO A 202 1.15 23.33 16.41
CA PRO A 202 0.56 22.37 17.33
C PRO A 202 -0.32 21.38 16.56
N VAL A 203 -0.34 20.13 17.03
CA VAL A 203 -1.25 19.10 16.56
C VAL A 203 -2.41 19.05 17.57
N PRO A 204 -3.67 19.30 17.19
CA PRO A 204 -4.81 19.11 18.07
C PRO A 204 -5.08 17.61 18.31
N VAL A 205 -5.88 17.28 19.32
CA VAL A 205 -6.30 15.88 19.54
C VAL A 205 -7.26 15.52 18.39
N PRO A 206 -7.01 14.43 17.65
CA PRO A 206 -7.90 14.01 16.55
C PRO A 206 -9.28 13.61 17.08
N PRO A 207 -10.36 13.82 16.31
CA PRO A 207 -11.70 13.37 16.68
C PRO A 207 -11.74 11.84 16.70
N ASP A 208 -12.59 11.30 17.59
CA ASP A 208 -12.71 9.87 17.84
C ASP A 208 -13.34 9.16 16.63
N PRO A 209 -12.64 8.19 16.00
CA PRO A 209 -13.21 7.36 14.93
C PRO A 209 -14.50 6.64 15.35
N SER A 210 -14.64 6.25 16.63
CA SER A 210 -15.80 5.51 17.14
C SER A 210 -17.06 6.38 17.30
N SER A 211 -16.93 7.72 17.28
CA SER A 211 -18.08 8.64 17.35
C SER A 211 -18.94 8.63 16.08
N TYR A 212 -18.44 8.07 14.97
CA TYR A 212 -19.16 7.97 13.69
C TYR A 212 -19.93 6.64 13.53
N ILE A 213 -19.58 5.61 14.31
CA ILE A 213 -20.24 4.29 14.28
C ILE A 213 -21.59 4.32 15.02
N SER A 214 -21.82 5.28 15.94
CA SER A 214 -23.10 5.43 16.64
C SER A 214 -24.19 6.15 15.82
N SER A 215 -23.90 6.52 14.58
CA SER A 215 -24.83 7.22 13.68
C SER A 215 -25.29 6.39 12.46
N LEU A 216 -25.08 5.08 12.48
CA LEU A 216 -25.70 4.13 11.55
C LEU A 216 -26.78 3.30 12.24
#